data_AF-A0A9P6XT52-F1
#
_entry.id   AF-A0A9P6XT52-F1
#
_cell.length_a   1.000
_cell.length_b   1.000
_cell.length_c   1.000
_cell.angle_alpha   90.00
_cell.angle_beta   90.00
_cell.angle_gamma   90.00
#
_symmetry.space_group_name_H-M   'P 1'
#
loop_
_entity.id
_entity.type
_entity.pdbx_description
1 polymer ?
#
loop_
_entity_poly.entity_id
_entity_poly.type
_entity_poly.pdbx_seq_one_letter_code
_entity_poly.pdbx_strand_id
1 'polypeptide(L)'
;MTAAVPFSLKRFSFHLKLHNYYSVLDDDNKAAPVVQDIELQKYLKTPKATTISTNEIDFDCNAFKQRVKRQTGKKLTRKGKDVQLIENSLSQKVTSTSNVSVEQFKHNFDAHVEHRKKLRDFYNTGNRMNERRHREIQKHKFTHRICTKERKAPSQTSGSSFSG
;
A
#
# COMPACT_ATOMS: atom_id res chain seq x y z
N MET A 1 -12.91 -30.73 3.13
CA MET A 1 -13.83 -31.42 2.21
C MET A 1 -13.91 -30.61 0.92
N THR A 2 -13.43 -31.15 -0.20
CA THR A 2 -13.54 -30.53 -1.53
C THR A 2 -14.90 -30.91 -2.13
N ALA A 3 -15.84 -29.95 -2.13
CA ALA A 3 -17.13 -30.15 -2.78
C ALA A 3 -16.96 -29.96 -4.29
N ALA A 4 -17.13 -31.03 -5.06
CA ALA A 4 -17.18 -30.97 -6.51
C ALA A 4 -18.48 -30.26 -6.93
N VAL A 5 -18.36 -29.08 -7.52
CA VAL A 5 -19.52 -28.33 -8.03
C VAL A 5 -20.10 -29.10 -9.22
N PRO A 6 -21.40 -29.45 -9.21
CA PRO A 6 -22.01 -30.20 -10.30
C PRO A 6 -21.90 -29.41 -11.61
N PHE A 7 -21.34 -30.06 -12.62
CA PHE A 7 -21.13 -29.48 -13.93
C PHE A 7 -22.48 -29.44 -14.68
N SER A 8 -23.14 -28.28 -14.65
CA SER A 8 -24.47 -28.14 -15.25
C SER A 8 -24.42 -28.31 -16.77
N LEU A 9 -25.51 -28.79 -17.36
CA LEU A 9 -25.62 -28.95 -18.82
C LEU A 9 -25.34 -27.63 -19.55
N LYS A 10 -25.81 -26.50 -18.99
CA LYS A 10 -25.51 -25.15 -19.50
C LYS A 10 -24.02 -24.86 -19.56
N ARG A 11 -23.27 -25.26 -18.52
CA ARG A 11 -21.83 -25.10 -18.44
C ARG A 11 -21.13 -26.01 -19.45
N PHE A 12 -21.58 -27.26 -19.62
CA PHE A 12 -21.09 -28.16 -20.67
C PHE A 12 -21.31 -27.60 -22.07
N SER A 13 -22.50 -27.12 -22.38
CA SER A 13 -22.80 -26.48 -23.67
C SER A 13 -21.93 -25.24 -23.91
N PHE A 14 -21.66 -24.45 -22.88
CA PHE A 14 -20.78 -23.29 -22.96
C PHE A 14 -19.33 -23.70 -23.25
N HIS A 15 -18.80 -24.71 -22.56
CA HIS A 15 -17.45 -25.20 -22.80
C HIS A 15 -17.30 -25.88 -24.17
N LEU A 16 -18.33 -26.58 -24.66
CA LEU A 16 -18.35 -27.16 -26.00
C LEU A 16 -18.32 -26.07 -27.08
N LYS A 17 -19.08 -24.99 -26.89
CA LYS A 17 -19.05 -23.81 -27.78
C LYS A 17 -17.68 -23.15 -27.79
N LEU A 18 -17.02 -23.01 -26.64
CA LEU A 18 -15.66 -22.47 -26.57
C LEU A 18 -14.65 -23.39 -27.25
N HIS A 19 -14.70 -24.69 -27.00
CA HIS A 19 -13.82 -25.65 -27.65
C HIS A 19 -13.94 -25.58 -29.17
N ASN A 20 -15.17 -25.60 -29.70
CA ASN A 20 -15.41 -25.47 -31.14
C ASN A 20 -14.99 -24.11 -31.71
N TYR A 21 -15.00 -23.05 -30.90
CA TYR A 21 -14.55 -21.71 -31.30
C TYR A 21 -13.02 -21.64 -31.45
N TYR A 22 -12.29 -22.21 -30.49
CA TYR A 22 -10.82 -22.20 -30.52
C TYR A 22 -10.23 -23.30 -31.40
N SER A 23 -10.92 -24.43 -31.61
CA SER A 23 -10.49 -25.45 -32.57
C SER A 23 -10.48 -24.92 -34.01
N VAL A 24 -11.28 -23.90 -34.31
CA VAL A 24 -11.25 -23.19 -35.61
C VAL A 24 -10.06 -22.23 -35.72
N LEU A 25 -9.46 -21.84 -34.60
CA LEU A 25 -8.26 -20.99 -34.54
C LEU A 25 -6.96 -21.81 -34.54
N ASP A 26 -7.01 -23.11 -34.22
CA ASP A 26 -5.87 -24.04 -34.35
C ASP A 26 -5.65 -24.50 -35.82
N ASP A 27 -6.64 -24.34 -36.70
CA ASP A 27 -6.46 -24.48 -38.14
C ASP A 27 -5.86 -23.17 -38.69
N ASP A 28 -4.53 -23.14 -38.87
CA ASP A 28 -3.71 -22.01 -39.35
C ASP A 28 -4.13 -21.37 -40.71
N ASN A 29 -5.28 -21.73 -41.28
CA ASN A 29 -5.65 -21.38 -42.65
C ASN A 29 -7.09 -20.96 -42.93
N LYS A 30 -7.92 -20.59 -41.95
CA LYS A 30 -9.25 -20.02 -42.28
C LYS A 30 -9.57 -18.75 -41.52
N ALA A 31 -9.66 -17.66 -42.29
CA ALA A 31 -10.11 -16.34 -41.86
C ALA A 31 -11.37 -16.46 -40.98
N ALA A 32 -11.23 -16.13 -39.69
CA ALA A 32 -12.35 -16.10 -38.77
C ALA A 32 -13.40 -15.08 -39.26
N PRO A 33 -14.69 -15.43 -39.25
CA PRO A 33 -15.73 -14.48 -39.60
C PRO A 33 -15.76 -13.40 -38.51
N VAL A 34 -15.47 -12.17 -38.93
CA VAL A 34 -15.62 -10.92 -38.16
C VAL A 34 -17.08 -10.79 -37.75
N VAL A 35 -17.45 -11.40 -36.63
CA VAL A 35 -18.79 -11.30 -36.06
C VAL A 35 -18.63 -10.89 -34.61
N GLN A 36 -18.99 -9.62 -34.37
CA GLN A 36 -19.34 -9.00 -33.08
C GLN A 36 -18.20 -8.42 -32.23
N ASP A 37 -17.37 -7.57 -32.83
CA ASP A 37 -16.63 -6.55 -32.08
C ASP A 37 -17.59 -5.57 -31.34
N ILE A 38 -18.84 -5.42 -31.79
CA ILE A 38 -19.73 -4.37 -31.27
C ILE A 38 -20.26 -4.69 -29.86
N GLU A 39 -20.50 -5.96 -29.52
CA GLU A 39 -21.05 -6.32 -28.19
C GLU A 39 -19.97 -6.51 -27.12
N LEU A 40 -18.80 -7.08 -27.47
CA LEU A 40 -17.68 -7.24 -26.55
C LEU A 40 -17.07 -5.89 -26.12
N GLN A 41 -17.02 -4.90 -27.03
CA GLN A 41 -16.52 -3.55 -26.73
C GLN A 41 -17.36 -2.83 -25.67
N LYS A 42 -18.65 -3.16 -25.52
CA LYS A 42 -19.50 -2.59 -24.46
C LYS A 42 -19.06 -3.08 -23.06
N TYR A 43 -18.59 -4.31 -22.97
CA TYR A 43 -18.13 -4.93 -21.72
C TYR A 43 -16.62 -4.75 -21.48
N LEU A 44 -15.85 -4.35 -22.49
CA LEU A 44 -14.41 -4.05 -22.41
C LEU A 44 -14.07 -2.62 -21.97
N LYS A 45 -15.07 -1.74 -21.74
CA LYS A 45 -14.83 -0.38 -21.23
C LYS A 45 -14.45 -0.43 -19.75
N THR A 46 -13.21 -0.81 -19.48
CA THR A 46 -12.62 -0.56 -18.16
C THR A 46 -12.61 0.95 -17.92
N PRO A 47 -12.93 1.42 -16.71
CA PRO A 47 -12.74 2.82 -16.37
C PRO A 47 -11.30 3.24 -16.72
N LYS A 48 -11.13 4.45 -17.26
CA LYS A 48 -9.80 4.98 -17.55
C LYS A 48 -8.97 4.88 -16.28
N ALA A 49 -7.81 4.23 -16.37
CA ALA A 49 -6.87 4.16 -15.27
C ALA A 49 -6.48 5.58 -14.89
N THR A 50 -6.94 6.04 -13.74
CA THR A 50 -6.45 7.28 -13.14
C THR A 50 -5.17 6.92 -12.39
N THR A 51 -4.05 7.46 -12.83
CA THR A 51 -2.82 7.45 -12.05
C THR A 51 -3.01 8.42 -10.89
N ILE A 52 -3.53 7.95 -9.76
CA ILE A 52 -3.64 8.77 -8.56
C ILE A 52 -2.24 8.93 -7.98
N SER A 53 -1.78 10.17 -7.83
CA SER A 53 -0.51 10.43 -7.18
C SER A 53 -0.57 10.00 -5.71
N THR A 54 0.51 9.46 -5.17
CA THR A 54 0.57 9.11 -3.73
C THR A 54 0.31 10.30 -2.81
N ASN A 55 0.49 11.54 -3.30
CA ASN A 55 0.18 12.77 -2.57
C ASN A 55 -1.31 13.12 -2.58
N GLU A 56 -2.09 12.58 -3.51
CA GLU A 56 -3.54 12.81 -3.66
C GLU A 56 -4.36 11.82 -2.82
N ILE A 57 -3.73 10.75 -2.33
CA ILE A 57 -4.38 9.75 -1.48
C ILE A 57 -4.35 10.22 -0.02
N ASP A 58 -5.31 11.06 0.39
CA ASP A 58 -5.57 11.32 1.81
C ASP A 58 -6.61 10.32 2.33
N PHE A 59 -6.15 9.31 3.08
CA PHE A 59 -7.03 8.33 3.73
C PHE A 59 -7.79 8.91 4.95
N ASP A 60 -7.93 10.24 5.06
CA ASP A 60 -8.40 10.97 6.24
C ASP A 60 -7.65 10.62 7.54
N CYS A 61 -6.52 9.92 7.43
CA CYS A 61 -5.73 9.45 8.57
C CYS A 61 -4.80 10.55 9.12
N ASN A 62 -4.81 11.75 8.53
CA ASN A 62 -3.98 12.91 8.88
C ASN A 62 -2.46 12.62 8.91
N ALA A 63 -2.01 11.52 8.30
CA ALA A 63 -0.62 11.08 8.34
C ALA A 63 0.32 12.10 7.69
N PHE A 64 -0.11 12.71 6.58
CA PHE A 64 0.64 13.75 5.88
C PHE A 64 0.85 15.00 6.75
N LYS A 65 -0.23 15.59 7.28
CA LYS A 65 -0.18 16.75 8.18
C LYS A 65 0.73 16.49 9.39
N GLN A 66 0.69 15.27 9.91
CA GLN A 66 1.53 14.87 11.04
C GLN A 66 3.01 14.69 10.68
N ARG A 67 3.31 14.19 9.48
CA ARG A 67 4.70 14.13 8.96
C ARG A 67 5.27 15.53 8.86
N VAL A 68 4.52 16.46 8.27
CA VAL A 68 4.91 17.87 8.15
C VAL A 68 5.16 18.48 9.53
N LYS A 69 4.21 18.32 10.48
CA LYS A 69 4.37 18.80 11.86
C LYS A 69 5.64 18.28 12.54
N ARG A 70 5.98 17.01 12.34
CA ARG A 70 7.19 16.41 12.93
C ARG A 70 8.46 16.95 12.30
N GLN A 71 8.48 17.12 10.98
CA GLN A 71 9.63 17.69 10.27
C GLN A 71 9.85 19.16 10.67
N THR A 72 8.79 19.96 10.73
CA THR A 72 8.88 21.37 11.15
C THR A 72 9.30 21.49 12.61
N GLY A 73 8.68 20.71 13.51
CA GLY A 73 9.04 20.70 14.93
C GLY A 73 10.50 20.27 15.19
N LYS A 74 11.03 19.35 14.37
CA LYS A 74 12.44 18.96 14.42
C LYS A 74 13.37 20.11 14.04
N LYS A 75 13.05 20.89 13.00
CA LYS A 75 13.84 22.05 12.58
C LYS A 75 13.81 23.19 13.60
N LEU A 76 12.74 23.31 14.37
CA LEU A 76 12.54 24.40 15.34
C LEU A 76 13.35 24.20 16.64
N THR A 77 13.46 22.96 17.12
CA THR A 77 14.05 22.67 18.44
C THR A 77 15.57 22.52 18.34
N ARG A 78 16.35 23.06 19.29
CA ARG A 78 17.81 22.86 19.37
C ARG A 78 18.21 21.39 19.32
N LYS A 79 17.63 20.55 20.19
CA LYS A 79 17.82 19.09 20.18
C LYS A 79 17.48 18.44 18.82
N GLY A 80 16.48 18.97 18.12
CA GLY A 80 16.07 18.46 16.81
C GLY A 80 17.04 18.83 15.69
N LYS A 81 17.67 20.01 15.75
CA LYS A 81 18.77 20.42 14.87
C LYS A 81 19.99 19.53 15.10
N ASP A 82 20.37 19.28 16.35
CA ASP A 82 21.49 18.39 16.69
C ASP A 82 21.27 16.97 16.14
N VAL A 83 20.05 16.43 16.31
CA VAL A 83 19.67 15.14 15.74
C VAL A 83 19.69 15.14 14.21
N GLN A 84 19.28 16.23 13.57
CA GLN A 84 19.35 16.35 12.11
C GLN A 84 20.80 16.30 11.60
N LEU A 85 21.74 16.95 12.29
CA LEU A 85 23.16 16.90 11.95
C LEU A 85 23.72 15.48 12.09
N ILE A 86 23.37 14.78 13.17
CA ILE A 86 23.77 13.39 13.40
C ILE A 86 23.25 12.48 12.27
N GLU A 87 21.98 12.60 11.90
CA GLU A 87 21.40 11.81 10.82
C GLU A 87 22.06 12.09 9.46
N ASN A 88 22.33 13.36 9.16
CA ASN A 88 23.03 13.74 7.92
C ASN A 88 24.45 13.14 7.89
N SER A 89 25.17 13.21 9.01
CA SER A 89 26.51 12.63 9.14
C SER A 89 26.50 11.11 8.97
N LEU A 90 25.54 10.42 9.59
CA LEU A 90 25.38 8.97 9.44
C LEU A 90 25.04 8.58 8.01
N SER A 91 24.16 9.35 7.34
CA SER A 91 23.80 9.10 5.93
C SER A 91 25.01 9.22 4.98
N GLN A 92 25.94 10.13 5.25
CA GLN A 92 27.14 10.33 4.44
C GLN A 92 28.23 9.28 4.74
N LYS A 93 28.33 8.78 5.98
CA LYS A 93 29.36 7.80 6.37
C LYS A 93 29.12 6.39 5.82
N VAL A 94 27.88 6.00 5.54
CA VAL A 94 27.55 4.66 4.99
C VAL A 94 28.20 4.42 3.62
N THR A 95 28.52 5.49 2.88
CA THR A 95 29.15 5.42 1.55
C THR A 95 30.68 5.48 1.55
N SER A 96 31.32 5.65 2.72
CA SER A 96 32.76 5.95 2.80
C SER A 96 33.45 5.09 3.86
N THR A 97 33.61 3.80 3.60
CA THR A 97 34.45 2.93 4.43
C THR A 97 35.63 2.42 3.63
N SER A 98 36.72 3.19 3.63
CA SER A 98 38.05 2.72 3.23
C SER A 98 39.09 3.16 4.27
N ASN A 99 39.91 2.20 4.69
CA ASN A 99 41.16 2.29 5.47
C ASN A 99 41.21 3.37 6.58
N VAL A 100 40.67 3.04 7.76
CA VAL A 100 40.71 3.90 8.96
C VAL A 100 41.67 3.29 9.99
N SER A 101 42.57 4.10 10.55
CA SER A 101 43.48 3.68 11.63
C SER A 101 42.70 3.20 12.87
N VAL A 102 43.27 2.30 13.68
CA VAL A 102 42.62 1.74 14.88
C VAL A 102 42.16 2.82 15.85
N GLU A 103 42.93 3.89 16.02
CA GLU A 103 42.57 5.01 16.90
C GLU A 103 41.37 5.81 16.35
N GLN A 104 41.36 6.06 15.03
CA GLN A 104 40.25 6.73 14.37
C GLN A 104 38.98 5.86 14.39
N PHE A 105 39.12 4.54 14.32
CA PHE A 105 38.02 3.61 14.49
C PHE A 105 37.43 3.71 15.90
N LYS A 106 38.27 3.70 16.94
CA LYS A 106 37.83 3.85 18.33
C LYS A 106 37.11 5.18 18.55
N HIS A 107 37.67 6.29 18.09
CA HIS A 107 37.03 7.60 18.18
C HIS A 107 35.67 7.63 17.46
N ASN A 108 35.59 7.04 16.26
CA ASN A 108 34.34 6.94 15.51
C ASN A 108 33.30 6.06 16.23
N PHE A 109 33.74 4.98 16.87
CA PHE A 109 32.89 4.10 17.65
C PHE A 109 32.29 4.84 18.86
N ASP A 110 33.12 5.52 19.65
CA ASP A 110 32.67 6.28 20.82
C ASP A 110 31.68 7.39 20.42
N ALA A 111 31.98 8.11 19.34
CA ALA A 111 31.06 9.10 18.78
C ALA A 111 29.73 8.47 18.33
N HIS A 112 29.77 7.27 17.74
CA HIS A 112 28.57 6.54 17.32
C HIS A 112 27.71 6.10 18.50
N VAL A 113 28.31 5.67 19.62
CA VAL A 113 27.59 5.33 20.85
C VAL A 113 26.84 6.55 21.39
N GLU A 114 27.50 7.71 21.45
CA GLU A 114 26.88 8.97 21.87
C GLU A 114 25.77 9.44 20.92
N HIS A 115 25.98 9.34 19.61
CA HIS A 115 24.96 9.62 18.61
C HIS A 115 23.72 8.73 18.79
N ARG A 116 23.92 7.43 19.01
CA ARG A 116 22.83 6.48 19.26
C ARG A 116 22.04 6.85 20.50
N LYS A 117 22.70 7.26 21.58
CA LYS A 117 22.05 7.73 22.81
C LYS A 117 21.20 8.97 22.54
N LYS A 118 21.76 10.01 21.91
CA LYS A 118 21.02 11.24 21.55
C LYS A 118 19.81 10.96 20.65
N LEU A 119 19.96 10.09 19.66
CA LEU A 119 18.86 9.67 18.78
C LEU A 119 17.75 8.97 19.56
N ARG A 120 18.12 7.99 20.39
CA ARG A 120 17.17 7.25 21.23
C ARG A 120 16.41 8.19 22.15
N ASP A 121 17.11 9.07 22.85
CA ASP A 121 16.51 9.99 23.81
C ASP A 121 15.55 10.97 23.12
N PHE A 122 15.88 11.43 21.90
CA PHE A 122 15.00 12.31 21.13
C PHE A 122 13.74 11.59 20.62
N TYR A 123 13.89 10.41 20.02
CA TYR A 123 12.75 9.70 19.39
C TYR A 123 11.86 8.98 20.41
N ASN A 124 12.44 8.48 21.51
CA ASN A 124 11.74 7.70 22.52
C ASN A 124 11.36 8.51 23.77
N THR A 125 11.27 9.83 23.65
CA THR A 125 10.66 10.65 24.71
C THR A 125 9.24 10.17 25.03
N GLY A 126 8.86 10.20 26.32
CA GLY A 126 7.53 9.75 26.77
C GLY A 126 6.38 10.40 26.00
N ASN A 127 6.48 11.70 25.72
CA ASN A 127 5.46 12.42 24.93
C ASN A 127 5.34 11.87 23.51
N ARG A 128 6.46 11.60 22.82
CA ARG A 128 6.43 11.04 21.46
C ARG A 128 5.94 9.61 21.44
N MET A 129 6.28 8.83 22.46
CA MET A 129 5.78 7.46 22.64
C MET A 129 4.25 7.47 22.85
N ASN A 130 3.74 8.35 23.70
CA ASN A 130 2.30 8.50 23.93
C ASN A 130 1.58 8.99 22.67
N GLU A 131 2.14 9.98 21.96
CA GLU A 131 1.60 10.41 20.66
C GLU A 131 1.56 9.27 19.64
N ARG A 132 2.61 8.45 19.57
CA ARG A 132 2.68 7.30 18.68
C ARG A 132 1.59 6.29 19.03
N ARG A 133 1.48 5.91 20.31
CA ARG A 133 0.45 4.99 20.81
C ARG A 133 -0.96 5.51 20.51
N HIS A 134 -1.22 6.80 20.74
CA HIS A 134 -2.50 7.41 20.42
C HIS A 134 -2.85 7.25 18.94
N ARG A 135 -1.90 7.48 18.04
CA ARG A 135 -2.09 7.31 16.59
C ARG A 135 -2.36 5.86 16.19
N GLU A 136 -1.63 4.91 16.77
CA GLU A 136 -1.84 3.49 16.53
C GLU A 136 -3.27 3.08 16.93
N ILE A 137 -3.75 3.55 18.08
CA ILE A 137 -5.13 3.34 18.52
C ILE A 137 -6.14 3.97 17.54
N GLN A 138 -5.92 5.22 17.11
CA GLN A 138 -6.83 5.89 16.17
C GLN A 138 -6.86 5.19 14.81
N LYS A 139 -5.70 4.78 14.29
CA LYS A 139 -5.61 3.99 13.05
C LYS A 139 -6.37 2.68 13.18
N HIS A 140 -6.18 1.96 14.28
CA HIS A 140 -6.90 0.71 14.54
C HIS A 140 -8.42 0.93 14.59
N LYS A 141 -8.89 1.95 15.31
CA LYS A 141 -10.32 2.32 15.36
C LYS A 141 -10.88 2.67 13.98
N PHE A 142 -10.12 3.44 13.19
CA PHE A 142 -10.51 3.82 11.83
C PHE A 142 -10.63 2.61 10.90
N THR A 143 -9.61 1.76 10.86
CA THR A 143 -9.65 0.50 10.09
C THR A 143 -10.83 -0.36 10.53
N HIS A 144 -11.03 -0.54 11.83
CA HIS A 144 -12.17 -1.30 12.34
C HIS A 144 -13.51 -0.70 11.89
N ARG A 145 -13.66 0.63 11.90
CA ARG A 145 -14.87 1.33 11.41
C ARG A 145 -15.12 1.04 9.93
N ILE A 146 -14.09 1.11 9.09
CA ILE A 146 -14.20 0.78 7.66
C ILE A 146 -14.64 -0.67 7.48
N CYS A 147 -13.92 -1.63 8.07
CA CYS A 147 -14.25 -3.04 7.95
C CYS A 147 -15.65 -3.38 8.49
N THR A 148 -16.14 -2.63 9.49
CA THR A 148 -17.51 -2.80 10.01
C THR A 148 -18.56 -2.28 9.04
N LYS A 149 -18.31 -1.15 8.37
CA LYS A 149 -19.20 -0.64 7.32
C LYS A 149 -19.25 -1.60 6.14
N GLU A 150 -18.09 -2.09 5.70
CA GLU A 150 -17.99 -3.07 4.61
C GLU A 150 -18.74 -4.36 4.93
N ARG A 151 -18.64 -4.89 6.16
CA ARG A 151 -19.42 -6.07 6.59
C ARG A 151 -20.94 -5.86 6.58
N LYS A 152 -21.42 -4.63 6.78
CA LYS A 152 -22.85 -4.28 6.76
C LYS A 152 -23.38 -3.90 5.38
N ALA A 153 -22.52 -3.52 4.44
CA ALA A 153 -22.91 -3.15 3.08
C ALA A 153 -23.58 -4.29 2.27
N PRO A 154 -23.15 -5.58 2.34
CA PRO A 154 -23.78 -6.63 1.53
C PRO A 154 -25.20 -7.02 1.99
N SER A 155 -25.67 -6.58 3.17
CA SER A 155 -27.02 -6.90 3.64
C SER A 155 -28.10 -5.91 3.18
N GLN A 156 -27.76 -4.83 2.47
CA GLN A 156 -28.74 -3.86 1.97
C GLN A 156 -29.06 -3.99 0.47
N THR A 157 -28.24 -4.71 -0.30
CA THR A 157 -28.49 -4.93 -1.73
C THR A 157 -29.38 -6.15 -2.02
N SER A 158 -29.68 -6.99 -1.02
CA SER A 158 -30.53 -8.19 -1.18
C SER A 158 -32.02 -7.97 -0.85
N GLY A 159 -32.44 -6.72 -0.57
CA GLY A 159 -33.81 -6.39 -0.13
C GLY A 159 -34.57 -5.39 -1.01
N SER A 160 -34.09 -5.07 -2.21
CA SER A 160 -34.85 -4.26 -3.18
C SER A 160 -35.68 -5.19 -4.06
N SER A 161 -36.81 -5.64 -3.50
CA SER A 161 -37.88 -6.31 -4.24
C SER A 161 -38.36 -5.39 -5.37
N PHE A 162 -38.26 -5.93 -6.59
CA PHE A 162 -38.93 -5.45 -7.79
C PHE A 162 -40.43 -5.29 -7.51
N SER A 163 -40.94 -4.06 -7.57
CA SER A 163 -42.37 -3.78 -7.65
C SER A 163 -42.58 -2.42 -8.33
N GLY A 164 -43.20 -2.44 -9.50
CA GLY A 164 -43.50 -1.29 -10.35
C GLY A 164 -43.32 -1.62 -11.82
#